data_AF-A0A7S4GBV3-F1
#
_entry.id   AF-A0A7S4GBV3-F1
#
_cell.length_a   1.000
_cell.length_b   1.000
_cell.length_c   1.000
_cell.angle_alpha   90.00
_cell.angle_beta   90.00
_cell.angle_gamma   90.00
#
_symmetry.space_group_name_H-M   'P 1'
#
loop_
_entity.id
_entity.type
_entity.pdbx_description
1 polymer ?
#
loop_
_entity_poly.entity_id
_entity_poly.type
_entity_poly.pdbx_seq_one_letter_code
_entity_poly.pdbx_strand_id
1 'polypeptide(L)'
;DLVGMSMDGTTRTIFEAHTAGITCFVVCDDKYLCSGSEDGTIKLWHMDELLANPFPVEGSWSNDRKEQKHCSTTVNPSIDPNYLSSPVECLQTIGKDLVSGDSYGVIRRWRVHD
;
A
#
# COMPACT_ATOMS: atom_id res chain seq x y z
N ASP A 1 23.99 12.06 7.98
CA ASP A 1 24.78 11.00 8.62
C ASP A 1 23.87 10.01 9.33
N LEU A 2 23.88 8.74 8.89
CA LEU A 2 23.05 7.65 9.43
C LEU A 2 23.82 6.78 10.46
N VAL A 3 24.96 7.28 10.95
CA VAL A 3 25.83 6.55 11.89
C VAL A 3 25.13 6.46 13.25
N GLY A 4 24.74 5.26 13.66
CA GLY A 4 24.11 4.98 14.97
C GLY A 4 22.63 4.62 14.93
N MET A 5 22.00 4.58 13.75
CA MET A 5 20.65 4.03 13.63
C MET A 5 20.69 2.50 13.69
N SER A 6 20.21 1.91 14.78
CA SER A 6 19.92 0.47 14.87
C SER A 6 18.41 0.26 14.89
N MET A 7 17.92 -0.77 14.18
CA MET A 7 16.60 -1.29 14.45
C MET A 7 16.62 -2.02 15.78
N ASP A 8 15.63 -1.78 16.64
CA ASP A 8 15.42 -2.53 17.88
C ASP A 8 14.86 -3.94 17.63
N GLY A 9 14.62 -4.29 16.36
CA GLY A 9 14.04 -5.56 15.93
C GLY A 9 12.56 -5.70 16.28
N THR A 10 11.92 -4.67 16.84
CA THR A 10 10.54 -4.72 17.28
C THR A 10 9.62 -4.19 16.19
N THR A 11 8.76 -5.05 15.68
CA THR A 11 7.73 -4.63 14.73
C THR A 11 6.75 -3.68 15.43
N ARG A 12 6.53 -2.50 14.85
CA ARG A 12 5.64 -1.48 15.42
C ARG A 12 4.17 -1.68 15.03
N THR A 13 3.92 -2.03 13.76
CA THR A 13 2.57 -2.21 13.21
C THR A 13 2.60 -3.33 12.16
N ILE A 14 1.61 -4.22 12.19
CA ILE A 14 1.40 -5.27 11.18
C ILE A 14 -0.03 -5.15 10.68
N PHE A 15 -0.31 -5.20 9.38
CA PHE A 15 -1.70 -5.18 8.91
C PHE A 15 -1.85 -5.91 7.58
N GLU A 16 -3.02 -6.48 7.36
CA GLU A 16 -3.36 -7.16 6.10
C GLU A 16 -3.71 -6.12 5.03
N ALA A 17 -2.73 -5.78 4.20
CA ALA A 17 -2.88 -4.74 3.19
C ALA A 17 -3.51 -5.23 1.87
N HIS A 18 -3.25 -6.45 1.41
CA HIS A 18 -3.69 -6.92 0.09
C HIS A 18 -4.13 -8.39 0.14
N THR A 19 -4.84 -8.83 -0.90
CA THR A 19 -5.33 -10.23 -1.01
C THR A 19 -4.36 -11.16 -1.76
N ALA A 20 -3.33 -10.60 -2.36
CA ALA A 20 -2.20 -11.29 -2.98
C ALA A 20 -0.88 -10.59 -2.59
N GLY A 21 0.24 -11.02 -3.17
CA GLY A 21 1.57 -10.49 -2.83
C GLY A 21 1.64 -8.96 -2.98
N ILE A 22 2.23 -8.29 -2.00
CA ILE A 22 2.61 -6.88 -2.11
C ILE A 22 3.91 -6.84 -2.92
N THR A 23 3.88 -6.15 -4.05
CA THR A 23 5.01 -6.07 -4.99
C THR A 23 5.84 -4.81 -4.79
N CYS A 24 5.19 -3.73 -4.33
CA CYS A 24 5.81 -2.43 -4.18
C CYS A 24 5.06 -1.56 -3.17
N PHE A 25 5.76 -0.58 -2.60
CA PHE A 25 5.17 0.45 -1.75
C PHE A 25 6.00 1.74 -1.81
N VAL A 26 5.39 2.87 -1.46
CA VAL A 26 6.05 4.17 -1.41
C VAL A 26 5.38 5.08 -0.38
N VAL A 27 6.16 5.96 0.24
CA VAL A 27 5.64 7.03 1.09
C VAL A 27 5.40 8.27 0.24
N CYS A 28 4.22 8.87 0.36
CA CYS A 28 3.82 10.08 -0.35
C CYS A 28 3.48 11.20 0.65
N ASP A 29 4.06 12.38 0.44
CA ASP A 29 3.86 13.59 1.26
C ASP A 29 4.14 13.38 2.77
N ASP A 30 4.95 12.38 3.13
CA ASP A 30 5.24 11.89 4.51
C ASP A 30 4.00 11.51 5.36
N LYS A 31 2.80 11.59 4.77
CA LYS A 31 1.51 11.34 5.41
C LYS A 31 0.89 10.03 5.00
N TYR A 32 1.22 9.55 3.81
CA TYR A 32 0.56 8.40 3.21
C TYR A 32 1.55 7.31 2.89
N LEU A 33 1.16 6.08 3.19
CA LEU A 33 1.75 4.89 2.59
C LEU A 33 0.86 4.45 1.43
N CYS A 34 1.46 4.28 0.25
CA CYS A 34 0.82 3.66 -0.90
C CYS A 34 1.41 2.26 -1.09
N SER A 35 0.59 1.23 -1.24
CA SER A 35 1.01 -0.14 -1.51
C SER A 35 0.38 -0.66 -2.80
N GLY A 36 1.14 -1.40 -3.61
CA GLY A 36 0.71 -2.04 -4.85
C GLY A 36 0.88 -3.55 -4.78
N SER A 37 0.02 -4.29 -5.49
CA SER A 37 -0.07 -5.75 -5.37
C SER A 37 -0.40 -6.48 -6.67
N GLU A 38 -0.09 -7.78 -6.67
CA GLU A 38 -0.57 -8.78 -7.63
C GLU A 38 -2.10 -8.91 -7.66
N ASP A 39 -2.81 -8.47 -6.60
CA ASP A 39 -4.28 -8.41 -6.60
C ASP A 39 -4.84 -7.32 -7.51
N GLY A 40 -3.94 -6.59 -8.18
CA GLY A 40 -4.27 -5.56 -9.14
C GLY A 40 -4.84 -4.33 -8.48
N THR A 41 -4.51 -4.05 -7.22
CA THR A 41 -4.94 -2.82 -6.54
C THR A 41 -3.77 -2.02 -6.02
N ILE A 42 -4.00 -0.71 -5.93
CA ILE A 42 -3.18 0.21 -5.14
C ILE A 42 -4.03 0.62 -3.93
N LYS A 43 -3.45 0.59 -2.74
CA LYS A 43 -4.10 1.00 -1.50
C LYS A 43 -3.36 2.14 -0.84
N LEU A 44 -4.13 3.09 -0.32
CA LEU A 44 -3.66 4.27 0.39
C LEU A 44 -3.95 4.10 1.89
N TRP A 45 -2.97 4.44 2.71
CA TRP A 45 -3.04 4.34 4.17
C TRP A 45 -2.52 5.63 4.79
N HIS A 46 -3.27 6.20 5.74
CA HIS A 46 -2.77 7.30 6.55
C HIS A 46 -1.76 6.79 7.58
N MET A 47 -0.56 7.36 7.60
CA MET A 47 0.51 6.96 8.51
C MET A 47 0.11 7.15 9.98
N ASP A 48 -0.61 8.23 10.29
CA ASP A 48 -1.09 8.51 11.65
C ASP A 48 -2.04 7.41 12.16
N GLU A 49 -2.89 6.86 11.29
CA GLU A 49 -3.79 5.75 11.65
C GLU A 49 -3.03 4.44 11.91
N LEU A 50 -1.99 4.17 11.11
CA LEU A 50 -1.11 3.01 11.28
C LEU A 50 -0.27 3.10 12.55
N LEU A 51 0.10 4.32 12.97
CA LEU A 51 0.85 4.57 14.20
C LEU A 51 -0.04 4.59 15.44
N ALA A 52 -1.29 5.06 15.32
CA ALA A 52 -2.24 5.13 16.43
C ALA A 52 -2.84 3.76 16.78
N ASN A 53 -2.97 2.86 15.80
CA ASN A 53 -3.57 1.53 15.98
C ASN A 53 -2.59 0.41 15.63
N PRO A 54 -1.54 0.18 16.46
CA PRO A 54 -0.64 -0.94 16.26
C PRO A 54 -1.41 -2.25 16.46
N PHE A 55 -1.52 -3.06 15.41
CA PHE A 55 -2.12 -4.38 15.53
C PHE A 55 -1.31 -5.25 16.50
N PRO A 56 -1.96 -6.12 17.29
CA PRO A 56 -1.25 -7.06 18.14
C PRO A 56 -0.34 -7.95 17.28
N VAL A 57 0.95 -7.97 17.63
CA VAL A 57 2.02 -8.62 16.87
C VAL A 57 1.86 -10.15 16.81
N GLU A 58 0.97 -10.76 17.59
CA GLU A 58 0.78 -12.21 17.62
C GLU A 58 -0.69 -12.66 17.66
N GLY A 59 -1.02 -13.63 16.81
CA GLY A 59 -2.11 -14.58 17.05
C GLY A 59 -3.52 -14.15 16.64
N SER A 60 -3.72 -12.97 16.06
CA SER A 60 -5.05 -12.49 15.64
C SER A 60 -5.12 -12.09 14.16
N TRP A 61 -4.66 -12.97 13.26
CA TRP A 61 -5.07 -12.89 11.86
C TRP A 61 -6.54 -13.33 11.78
N SER A 62 -7.45 -12.37 11.61
CA SER A 62 -8.85 -12.70 11.37
C SER A 62 -9.02 -13.14 9.93
N ASN A 63 -9.44 -14.40 9.70
CA ASN A 63 -9.83 -14.88 8.37
C ASN A 63 -11.04 -14.14 7.77
N ASP A 64 -11.69 -13.27 8.55
CA ASP A 64 -12.72 -12.36 8.07
C ASP A 64 -12.07 -11.29 7.18
N ARG A 65 -11.97 -11.59 5.87
CA ARG A 65 -11.64 -10.64 4.78
C ARG A 65 -12.65 -9.48 4.63
N LYS A 66 -13.48 -9.23 5.63
CA LYS A 66 -14.51 -8.19 5.64
C LYS A 66 -13.85 -6.84 5.85
N GLU A 67 -13.72 -6.10 4.75
CA GLU A 67 -13.31 -4.70 4.66
C GLU A 67 -12.04 -4.35 5.43
N GLN A 68 -11.00 -3.94 4.71
CA GLN A 68 -9.81 -3.36 5.32
C GLN A 68 -10.18 -2.01 5.95
N LYS A 69 -10.57 -2.04 7.23
CA LYS A 69 -11.13 -0.91 7.99
C LYS A 69 -10.21 0.31 8.10
N HIS A 70 -8.94 0.16 7.71
CA HIS A 70 -7.90 1.18 7.83
C HIS A 70 -7.37 1.66 6.47
N CYS A 71 -7.89 1.13 5.37
CA CYS A 71 -7.54 1.58 4.03
C CYS A 71 -8.42 2.78 3.66
N SER A 72 -7.83 3.94 3.41
CA SER A 72 -8.60 5.14 3.07
C SER A 72 -9.15 5.10 1.65
N THR A 73 -8.44 4.42 0.73
CA THR A 73 -8.89 4.25 -0.67
C THR A 73 -8.21 3.05 -1.31
N THR A 74 -9.00 2.28 -2.07
CA THR A 74 -8.49 1.26 -2.99
C THR A 74 -8.75 1.72 -4.41
N VAL A 75 -7.69 1.79 -5.23
CA VAL A 75 -7.81 2.06 -6.67
C VAL A 75 -7.47 0.80 -7.42
N ASN A 76 -8.39 0.32 -8.26
CA ASN A 76 -8.08 -0.67 -9.27
C ASN A 76 -7.58 0.08 -10.51
N PRO A 77 -6.30 -0.07 -10.91
CA PRO A 77 -5.79 0.52 -12.13
C PRO A 77 -6.39 -0.13 -13.39
N SER A 78 -6.97 -1.33 -13.34
CA SER A 78 -7.61 -1.93 -14.52
C SER A 78 -8.90 -1.18 -14.91
N ILE A 79 -8.90 -0.53 -16.08
CA ILE A 79 -10.10 0.06 -16.71
C ILE A 79 -10.71 -0.90 -17.74
N ASP A 80 -9.98 -1.96 -18.12
CA ASP A 80 -10.42 -2.87 -19.16
C ASP A 80 -11.12 -4.08 -18.52
N PRO A 81 -12.43 -4.28 -18.79
CA PRO A 81 -13.21 -5.36 -18.22
C PRO A 81 -12.73 -6.77 -18.61
N ASN A 82 -11.84 -6.89 -19.61
CA ASN A 82 -11.24 -8.16 -20.01
C ASN A 82 -10.03 -8.56 -19.14
N TYR A 83 -9.46 -7.63 -18.37
CA TYR A 83 -8.31 -7.90 -17.49
C TYR A 83 -8.78 -8.01 -16.04
N LEU A 84 -8.96 -9.26 -15.59
CA LEU A 84 -9.48 -9.61 -14.26
C LEU A 84 -8.53 -9.22 -13.09
N SER A 85 -7.25 -8.99 -13.37
CA SER A 85 -6.28 -8.37 -12.44
C SER A 85 -5.14 -7.79 -13.25
N SER A 86 -4.73 -6.56 -12.95
CA SER A 86 -3.52 -5.92 -13.49
C SER A 86 -2.48 -5.75 -12.38
N PRO A 87 -1.65 -6.78 -12.11
CA PRO A 87 -0.61 -6.74 -11.09
C PRO A 87 0.20 -5.44 -11.17
N VAL A 88 0.22 -4.69 -10.07
CA VAL A 88 1.04 -3.49 -9.95
C VAL A 88 2.47 -3.96 -9.74
N GLU A 89 3.42 -3.49 -10.54
CA GLU A 89 4.81 -3.95 -10.49
C GLU A 89 5.76 -2.87 -9.96
N CYS A 90 5.35 -1.60 -10.01
CA CYS A 90 6.11 -0.53 -9.39
C CYS A 90 5.23 0.62 -8.91
N LEU A 91 5.72 1.33 -7.90
CA LEU A 91 5.20 2.60 -7.42
C LEU A 91 6.35 3.60 -7.25
N GLN A 92 6.10 4.84 -7.64
CA GLN A 92 7.02 5.97 -7.48
C GLN A 92 6.21 7.23 -7.14
N THR A 93 6.84 8.19 -6.47
CA THR A 93 6.23 9.49 -6.18
C THR A 93 6.92 10.61 -6.95
N ILE A 94 6.12 11.57 -7.40
CA ILE A 94 6.59 12.80 -8.07
C ILE A 94 5.86 13.98 -7.42
N GLY A 95 6.48 14.59 -6.42
CA GLY A 95 5.81 15.57 -5.57
C GLY A 95 4.62 14.93 -4.85
N LYS A 96 3.41 15.48 -5.06
CA LYS A 96 2.15 14.94 -4.50
C LYS A 96 1.45 13.92 -5.41
N ASP A 97 2.18 13.41 -6.40
CA ASP A 97 1.63 12.42 -7.31
C ASP A 97 2.20 11.05 -7.05
N LEU A 98 1.33 10.07 -7.26
CA LEU A 98 1.69 8.67 -7.35
C LEU A 98 1.79 8.28 -8.82
N VAL A 99 2.81 7.54 -9.18
CA VAL A 99 2.97 6.90 -10.49
C VAL A 99 3.09 5.40 -10.27
N SER A 100 2.39 4.60 -11.06
CA SER A 100 2.53 3.15 -11.06
C SER A 100 2.79 2.60 -12.46
N GLY A 101 3.42 1.44 -12.51
CA GLY A 101 3.46 0.58 -13.69
C GLY A 101 2.87 -0.79 -13.35
N ASP A 102 2.21 -1.43 -14.32
CA ASP A 102 1.65 -2.78 -14.18
C ASP A 102 2.22 -3.79 -15.18
N SER A 103 1.93 -5.08 -14.96
CA SER A 103 2.40 -6.20 -15.77
C SER A 103 1.91 -6.19 -17.23
N TYR A 104 0.92 -5.36 -17.58
CA TYR A 104 0.47 -5.15 -18.96
C TYR A 104 1.13 -3.95 -19.64
N GLY A 105 2.13 -3.34 -18.99
CA GLY A 105 2.88 -2.23 -19.54
C GLY A 105 2.12 -0.90 -19.49
N VAL A 106 1.10 -0.78 -18.65
CA VAL A 106 0.38 0.48 -18.47
C VAL A 106 1.03 1.30 -17.36
N ILE A 107 1.30 2.57 -17.66
CA ILE A 107 1.76 3.55 -16.67
C ILE A 107 0.60 4.49 -16.35
N ARG A 108 0.40 4.74 -15.06
CA ARG A 108 -0.68 5.61 -14.57
C ARG A 108 -0.14 6.61 -13.56
N ARG A 109 -0.78 7.77 -13.50
CA ARG A 109 -0.43 8.87 -12.60
C ARG A 109 -1.69 9.36 -11.89
N TRP A 110 -1.61 9.53 -10.58
CA TRP A 110 -2.69 9.99 -9.72
C TRP A 110 -2.24 11.16 -8.88
N ARG A 111 -3.16 12.10 -8.63
CA ARG A 111 -2.96 13.13 -7.59
C ARG A 111 -3.33 12.53 -6.24
N VAL A 112 -2.41 12.54 -5.29
CA VAL A 112 -2.69 12.23 -3.88
C VAL A 112 -3.04 13.52 -3.15
N HIS A 113 -4.18 13.55 -2.47
CA HIS A 113 -4.65 14.69 -1.67
C HIS A 113 -5.49 14.19 -0.49
N ASP A 114 -5.58 15.03 0.55
CA ASP A 114 -6.50 14.88 1.68
C ASP A 114 -7.97 15.03 1.22
#